data_AF-A0A2N3HSZ4-F1
#
_entry.id   AF-A0A2N3HSZ4-F1
#
_cell.length_a   1.000
_cell.length_b   1.000
_cell.length_c   1.000
_cell.angle_alpha   90.00
_cell.angle_beta   90.00
_cell.angle_gamma   90.00
#
_symmetry.space_group_name_H-M   'P 1'
#
loop_
_entity.id
_entity.type
_entity.pdbx_description
1 polymer ?
#
loop_
_entity_poly.entity_id
_entity_poly.type
_entity_poly.pdbx_seq_one_letter_code
_entity_poly.pdbx_strand_id
1 'polypeptide(L)'
;MKVIQTYWSAPAKFNNPDDLNGRNNGGWPSEFYHACSWALSNLKFKQFYPEIVLYTDKDGYDWLINKLGLEYSEVVCNLDCLSKYHPLLWALPKVYAYSQQNAPFIHADGDVFIWEKFNSTFEKSQLLVQNFEKNFAFYQTSLNQIEENFRDIPSLLMDEIRKKQTITAINAGVIGGQNYEFFKEYAAIAMDLVDKNTDQISKINIGMFNPVFEQLIFFLLAKQKRLEITPLCEGVKETFEQFLRVNDVPILTKYIHTIGVSKRKEFIYLEIEARLKYEFPEVYQRIRDTYFPGKKKEKASEKISVDQFDSYPDYPNTRVLLKKMKITICDSDKEKIENFMCELFEKEEFDKQQYLLMDIYQIEQATTKILLNQQDKVIPPLEETIKNRLDLVYNYNKSSFLGRTFSIDKERCVIQFIFHDFNENIDTTYLRQIAEGKTQIGMKKAPQLMLIKWIDNKIKYQILKDWDILLYYFEDSEISGNQIIDLIKSGQTPFEYESNDIEEDVFYFLIQNSLYYSHLNVCNG
;
A
#
# COMPACT_ATOMS: atom_id res chain seq x y z
N MET A 1 -12.36 11.35 -25.91
CA MET A 1 -12.59 12.17 -24.72
C MET A 1 -11.23 12.64 -24.23
N LYS A 2 -11.10 13.91 -23.84
CA LYS A 2 -9.84 14.41 -23.27
C LYS A 2 -9.74 14.06 -21.80
N VAL A 3 -8.51 13.93 -21.30
CA VAL A 3 -8.25 13.87 -19.86
C VAL A 3 -7.87 15.27 -19.38
N ILE A 4 -8.36 15.66 -18.21
CA ILE A 4 -7.95 16.88 -17.54
C ILE A 4 -7.33 16.51 -16.19
N GLN A 5 -6.30 17.25 -15.78
CA GLN A 5 -5.74 17.19 -14.43
C GLN A 5 -5.72 18.59 -13.85
N THR A 6 -5.83 18.71 -12.54
CA THR A 6 -5.89 20.02 -11.88
C THR A 6 -4.87 20.11 -10.76
N TYR A 7 -4.01 21.13 -10.80
CA TYR A 7 -3.06 21.42 -9.75
C TYR A 7 -3.16 22.86 -9.28
N TRP A 8 -3.57 23.06 -8.03
CA TRP A 8 -3.46 24.35 -7.35
C TRP A 8 -2.36 24.26 -6.31
N SER A 9 -1.43 25.21 -6.31
CA SER A 9 -0.23 25.12 -5.48
C SER A 9 -0.50 25.40 -3.99
N ALA A 10 -1.54 26.17 -3.66
CA ALA A 10 -1.79 26.67 -2.31
C ALA A 10 -1.95 25.56 -1.24
N PRO A 11 -2.75 24.49 -1.46
CA PRO A 11 -2.87 23.41 -0.48
C PRO A 11 -1.55 22.71 -0.13
N ALA A 12 -0.57 22.72 -1.05
CA ALA A 12 0.73 22.11 -0.85
C ALA A 12 1.72 22.99 -0.08
N LYS A 13 1.45 24.30 0.05
CA LYS A 13 2.31 25.29 0.69
C LYS A 13 1.80 25.76 2.06
N PHE A 14 0.49 25.83 2.24
CA PHE A 14 -0.14 26.52 3.38
C PHE A 14 -0.86 25.55 4.34
N ASN A 15 -0.17 24.48 4.74
CA ASN A 15 -0.70 23.54 5.74
C ASN A 15 0.21 23.45 6.96
N ASN A 16 -0.35 23.06 8.11
CA ASN A 16 0.43 22.80 9.31
C ASN A 16 1.40 21.62 9.04
N PRO A 17 2.73 21.80 9.18
CA PRO A 17 3.71 20.73 8.99
C PRO A 17 3.46 19.50 9.87
N ASP A 18 2.87 19.70 11.05
CA ASP A 18 2.61 18.63 12.03
C ASP A 18 1.25 17.95 11.84
N ASP A 19 0.41 18.42 10.91
CA ASP A 19 -0.85 17.75 10.59
C ASP A 19 -0.57 16.50 9.75
N LEU A 20 -0.83 15.33 10.32
CA LEU A 20 -0.71 14.04 9.63
C LEU A 20 -1.64 13.95 8.40
N ASN A 21 -2.80 14.62 8.45
CA ASN A 21 -3.72 14.78 7.32
C ASN A 21 -3.39 16.00 6.45
N GLY A 22 -2.30 16.69 6.78
CA GLY A 22 -1.81 17.85 6.10
C GLY A 22 -1.37 17.54 4.68
N ARG A 23 -1.66 18.48 3.79
CA ARG A 23 -1.41 18.41 2.34
C ARG A 23 -0.11 19.05 1.90
N ASN A 24 0.79 19.37 2.83
CA ASN A 24 2.16 19.76 2.49
C ASN A 24 2.75 18.76 1.51
N ASN A 25 3.38 19.25 0.43
CA ASN A 25 3.86 18.44 -0.68
C ASN A 25 2.77 17.52 -1.29
N GLY A 26 1.52 17.97 -1.38
CA GLY A 26 0.41 17.15 -1.89
C GLY A 26 0.02 15.95 -0.98
N GLY A 27 0.50 15.95 0.27
CA GLY A 27 0.35 14.85 1.23
C GLY A 27 1.50 13.83 1.18
N TRP A 28 2.48 14.03 0.30
CA TRP A 28 3.67 13.17 0.20
C TRP A 28 4.72 13.55 1.26
N PRO A 29 5.68 12.66 1.57
CA PRO A 29 6.74 12.95 2.52
C PRO A 29 7.65 14.11 2.11
N SER A 30 7.80 14.37 0.80
CA SER A 30 8.65 15.43 0.26
C SER A 30 8.14 15.94 -1.08
N GLU A 31 8.59 17.14 -1.50
CA GLU A 31 8.29 17.69 -2.83
C GLU A 31 8.84 16.79 -3.96
N PHE A 32 9.93 16.05 -3.69
CA PHE A 32 10.48 15.06 -4.62
C PHE A 32 9.50 13.91 -4.87
N TYR A 33 8.94 13.28 -3.83
CA TYR A 33 7.97 12.20 -4.00
C TYR A 33 6.65 12.71 -4.62
N HIS A 34 6.27 13.95 -4.31
CA HIS A 34 5.14 14.60 -4.97
C HIS A 34 5.38 14.77 -6.47
N ALA A 35 6.57 15.23 -6.87
CA ALA A 35 6.97 15.32 -8.27
C ALA A 35 6.99 13.95 -8.95
N CYS A 36 7.50 12.90 -8.26
CA CYS A 36 7.49 11.54 -8.78
C CYS A 36 6.07 11.03 -9.05
N SER A 37 5.15 11.22 -8.09
CA SER A 37 3.73 10.91 -8.25
C SER A 37 3.13 11.64 -9.44
N TRP A 38 3.28 12.97 -9.49
CA TRP A 38 2.65 13.79 -10.52
C TRP A 38 3.15 13.43 -11.92
N ALA A 39 4.47 13.24 -12.04
CA ALA A 39 5.10 12.85 -13.30
C ALA A 39 4.63 11.46 -13.75
N LEU A 40 4.60 10.47 -12.84
CA LEU A 40 4.12 9.13 -13.19
C LEU A 40 2.65 9.17 -13.62
N SER A 41 1.79 9.89 -12.89
CA SER A 41 0.38 10.06 -13.25
C SER A 41 0.22 10.67 -14.66
N ASN A 42 0.85 11.81 -14.93
CA ASN A 42 0.82 12.47 -16.23
C ASN A 42 1.27 11.54 -17.37
N LEU A 43 2.43 10.90 -17.21
CA LEU A 43 3.03 10.03 -18.23
C LEU A 43 2.18 8.79 -18.47
N LYS A 44 1.58 8.22 -17.41
CA LYS A 44 0.66 7.08 -17.51
C LYS A 44 -0.60 7.41 -18.28
N PHE A 45 -1.24 8.52 -17.99
CA PHE A 45 -2.38 8.94 -18.81
C PHE A 45 -1.96 9.22 -20.26
N LYS A 46 -0.77 9.78 -20.49
CA LYS A 46 -0.28 10.13 -21.85
C LYS A 46 -0.05 8.90 -22.73
N GLN A 47 0.23 7.74 -22.14
CA GLN A 47 0.32 6.48 -22.88
C GLN A 47 -1.00 6.05 -23.51
N PHE A 48 -2.15 6.45 -22.93
CA PHE A 48 -3.48 5.94 -23.33
C PHE A 48 -4.42 7.01 -23.89
N TYR A 49 -4.15 8.28 -23.59
CA TYR A 49 -4.98 9.41 -23.99
C TYR A 49 -4.17 10.43 -24.80
N PRO A 50 -4.62 10.80 -26.02
CA PRO A 50 -3.90 11.73 -26.89
C PRO A 50 -3.96 13.18 -26.41
N GLU A 51 -4.97 13.53 -25.61
CA GLU A 51 -5.22 14.88 -25.13
C GLU A 51 -5.30 14.89 -23.61
N ILE A 52 -4.31 15.52 -22.97
CA ILE A 52 -4.26 15.74 -21.53
C ILE A 52 -4.05 17.22 -21.27
N VAL A 53 -5.01 17.84 -20.59
CA VAL A 53 -5.01 19.27 -20.31
C VAL A 53 -4.76 19.50 -18.82
N LEU A 54 -3.79 20.33 -18.47
CA LEU A 54 -3.54 20.75 -17.09
C LEU A 54 -4.26 22.07 -16.80
N TYR A 55 -5.05 22.11 -15.74
CA TYR A 55 -5.53 23.36 -15.13
C TYR A 55 -4.65 23.69 -13.92
N THR A 56 -4.04 24.87 -13.91
CA THR A 56 -3.11 25.23 -12.83
C THR A 56 -3.05 26.74 -12.53
N ASP A 57 -2.39 27.11 -11.43
CA ASP A 57 -1.99 28.48 -11.10
C ASP A 57 -0.56 28.75 -11.57
N LYS A 58 -0.09 30.00 -11.50
CA LYS A 58 1.27 30.36 -11.96
C LYS A 58 2.37 29.54 -11.27
N ASP A 59 2.25 29.38 -9.96
CA ASP A 59 3.19 28.61 -9.16
C ASP A 59 3.22 27.13 -9.60
N GLY A 60 2.05 26.56 -9.91
CA GLY A 60 1.93 25.22 -10.44
C GLY A 60 2.44 25.06 -11.88
N TYR A 61 2.24 26.06 -12.73
CA TYR A 61 2.84 26.13 -14.06
C TYR A 61 4.37 26.13 -13.96
N ASP A 62 4.92 27.01 -13.11
CA ASP A 62 6.37 27.10 -12.91
C ASP A 62 6.95 25.79 -12.35
N TRP A 63 6.22 25.13 -11.47
CA TRP A 63 6.63 23.86 -10.89
C TRP A 63 6.55 22.72 -11.90
N LEU A 64 5.36 22.41 -12.42
CA LEU A 64 5.10 21.22 -13.24
C LEU A 64 5.70 21.34 -14.65
N ILE A 65 5.64 22.54 -15.25
CA ILE A 65 6.05 22.76 -16.64
C ILE A 65 7.49 23.26 -16.68
N ASN A 66 7.79 24.40 -16.06
CA ASN A 66 9.12 25.02 -16.21
C ASN A 66 10.22 24.24 -15.46
N LYS A 67 9.96 23.80 -14.22
CA LYS A 67 10.93 23.11 -13.37
C LYS A 67 11.00 21.60 -13.64
N LEU A 68 9.86 20.91 -13.76
CA LEU A 68 9.84 19.45 -13.97
C LEU A 68 9.81 19.05 -15.46
N GLY A 69 9.48 19.97 -16.37
CA GLY A 69 9.41 19.69 -17.80
C GLY A 69 8.35 18.64 -18.15
N LEU A 70 7.19 18.65 -17.49
CA LEU A 70 6.09 17.76 -17.82
C LEU A 70 5.34 18.29 -19.04
N GLU A 71 4.99 17.39 -19.93
CA GLU A 71 4.38 17.73 -21.21
C GLU A 71 2.88 17.43 -21.19
N TYR A 72 2.08 18.48 -21.25
CA TYR A 72 0.63 18.42 -21.44
C TYR A 72 0.27 18.89 -22.86
N SER A 73 -0.85 18.40 -23.39
CA SER A 73 -1.38 18.84 -24.69
C SER A 73 -1.80 20.30 -24.66
N GLU A 74 -2.28 20.77 -23.50
CA GLU A 74 -2.61 22.16 -23.21
C GLU A 74 -2.40 22.44 -21.72
N VAL A 75 -2.00 23.67 -21.38
CA VAL A 75 -1.92 24.13 -19.99
C VAL A 75 -2.74 25.41 -19.82
N VAL A 76 -3.79 25.33 -19.02
CA VAL A 76 -4.68 26.44 -18.68
C VAL A 76 -4.26 27.01 -17.33
N CYS A 77 -3.52 28.12 -17.36
CA CYS A 77 -3.02 28.79 -16.16
C CYS A 77 -4.01 29.87 -15.67
N ASN A 78 -5.14 29.47 -15.08
CA ASN A 78 -6.19 30.40 -14.63
C ASN A 78 -6.64 30.21 -13.17
N LEU A 79 -6.00 29.33 -12.40
CA LEU A 79 -6.41 29.06 -11.01
C LEU A 79 -5.97 30.13 -10.00
N ASP A 80 -5.14 31.11 -10.40
CA ASP A 80 -4.79 32.25 -9.55
C ASP A 80 -6.02 33.04 -9.06
N CYS A 81 -7.12 33.00 -9.81
CA CYS A 81 -8.40 33.61 -9.41
C CYS A 81 -8.98 33.02 -8.11
N LEU A 82 -8.53 31.83 -7.69
CA LEU A 82 -8.97 31.14 -6.48
C LEU A 82 -8.17 31.56 -5.22
N SER A 83 -7.14 32.39 -5.37
CA SER A 83 -6.32 32.92 -4.26
C SER A 83 -7.10 33.66 -3.18
N LYS A 84 -8.32 34.13 -3.49
CA LYS A 84 -9.24 34.74 -2.53
C LYS A 84 -9.87 33.74 -1.55
N TYR A 85 -9.84 32.45 -1.84
CA TYR A 85 -10.42 31.40 -0.99
C TYR A 85 -9.40 30.83 0.00
N HIS A 86 -9.91 30.11 1.00
CA HIS A 86 -9.06 29.43 1.97
C HIS A 86 -8.12 28.41 1.26
N PRO A 87 -6.80 28.41 1.53
CA PRO A 87 -5.83 27.62 0.76
C PRO A 87 -5.96 26.10 0.94
N LEU A 88 -6.71 25.66 1.96
CA LEU A 88 -7.00 24.23 2.19
C LEU A 88 -8.24 23.71 1.43
N LEU A 89 -8.89 24.51 0.58
CA LEU A 89 -9.98 24.08 -0.29
C LEU A 89 -9.44 23.40 -1.55
N TRP A 90 -8.76 22.28 -1.36
CA TRP A 90 -8.06 21.52 -2.40
C TRP A 90 -8.96 20.93 -3.49
N ALA A 91 -10.27 20.75 -3.24
CA ALA A 91 -11.20 20.27 -4.25
C ALA A 91 -11.80 21.40 -5.09
N LEU A 92 -11.80 22.64 -4.57
CA LEU A 92 -12.33 23.82 -5.27
C LEU A 92 -11.70 24.05 -6.65
N PRO A 93 -10.36 23.97 -6.84
CA PRO A 93 -9.78 24.11 -8.17
C PRO A 93 -10.28 23.06 -9.16
N LYS A 94 -10.57 21.83 -8.70
CA LYS A 94 -11.09 20.76 -9.53
C LYS A 94 -12.51 21.07 -9.99
N VAL A 95 -13.37 21.47 -9.06
CA VAL A 95 -14.74 21.93 -9.34
C VAL A 95 -14.74 23.11 -10.31
N TYR A 96 -13.83 24.07 -10.11
CA TYR A 96 -13.65 25.18 -11.04
C TYR A 96 -13.25 24.69 -12.44
N ALA A 97 -12.27 23.79 -12.56
CA ALA A 97 -11.88 23.20 -13.84
C ALA A 97 -13.05 22.47 -14.54
N TYR A 98 -13.90 21.75 -13.79
CA TYR A 98 -15.10 21.09 -14.34
C TYR A 98 -16.07 22.10 -14.96
N SER A 99 -16.26 23.26 -14.31
CA SER A 99 -17.14 24.32 -14.80
C SER A 99 -16.70 24.91 -16.15
N GLN A 100 -15.41 24.79 -16.48
CA GLN A 100 -14.82 25.33 -17.71
C GLN A 100 -14.93 24.37 -18.89
N GLN A 101 -15.43 23.15 -18.69
CA GLN A 101 -15.50 22.16 -19.76
C GLN A 101 -16.67 22.44 -20.72
N ASN A 102 -16.39 22.38 -22.02
CA ASN A 102 -17.38 22.58 -23.10
C ASN A 102 -17.52 21.35 -24.00
N ALA A 103 -16.96 20.21 -23.57
CA ALA A 103 -16.99 18.94 -24.27
C ALA A 103 -16.82 17.81 -23.24
N PRO A 104 -17.16 16.56 -23.59
CA PRO A 104 -16.92 15.40 -22.73
C PRO A 104 -15.45 15.31 -22.27
N PHE A 105 -15.26 14.99 -20.99
CA PHE A 105 -13.95 14.93 -20.36
C PHE A 105 -13.87 13.85 -19.27
N ILE A 106 -12.65 13.45 -18.91
CA ILE A 106 -12.34 12.70 -17.70
C ILE A 106 -11.35 13.53 -16.90
N HIS A 107 -11.69 13.86 -15.66
CA HIS A 107 -10.71 14.34 -14.70
C HIS A 107 -10.06 13.18 -13.97
N ALA A 108 -8.75 13.28 -13.74
CA ALA A 108 -8.01 12.38 -12.87
C ALA A 108 -7.13 13.18 -11.89
N ASP A 109 -7.12 12.78 -10.62
CA ASP A 109 -6.21 13.35 -9.62
C ASP A 109 -4.74 13.01 -9.95
N GLY A 110 -3.79 13.84 -9.51
CA GLY A 110 -2.35 13.69 -9.80
C GLY A 110 -1.64 12.55 -9.04
N ASP A 111 -2.41 11.77 -8.29
CA ASP A 111 -2.04 10.59 -7.51
C ASP A 111 -2.88 9.36 -7.91
N VAL A 112 -3.54 9.44 -9.08
CA VAL A 112 -4.16 8.34 -9.80
C VAL A 112 -3.22 7.87 -10.91
N PHE A 113 -3.07 6.55 -11.03
CA PHE A 113 -2.19 5.91 -12.00
C PHE A 113 -2.94 4.80 -12.74
N ILE A 114 -2.70 4.71 -14.05
CA ILE A 114 -3.31 3.70 -14.92
C ILE A 114 -2.26 2.93 -15.70
N TRP A 115 -2.52 1.64 -15.93
CA TRP A 115 -1.73 0.76 -16.80
C TRP A 115 -2.50 0.21 -17.98
N GLU A 116 -3.75 0.64 -18.12
CA GLU A 116 -4.54 0.45 -19.33
C GLU A 116 -5.49 1.63 -19.51
N LYS A 117 -5.97 1.80 -20.74
CA LYS A 117 -7.02 2.75 -21.03
C LYS A 117 -8.32 2.31 -20.38
N PHE A 118 -9.11 3.24 -19.84
CA PHE A 118 -10.43 2.90 -19.34
C PHE A 118 -11.30 2.27 -20.42
N ASN A 119 -12.12 1.30 -20.02
CA ASN A 119 -12.95 0.56 -20.97
C ASN A 119 -13.94 1.48 -21.69
N SER A 120 -14.30 1.11 -22.92
CA SER A 120 -15.12 1.97 -23.79
C SER A 120 -16.53 2.22 -23.26
N THR A 121 -17.07 1.33 -22.42
CA THR A 121 -18.40 1.49 -21.82
C THR A 121 -18.36 2.61 -20.79
N PHE A 122 -17.37 2.58 -19.90
CA PHE A 122 -17.12 3.62 -18.91
C PHE A 122 -16.88 4.99 -19.56
N GLU A 123 -16.08 5.06 -20.62
CA GLU A 123 -15.84 6.33 -21.35
C GLU A 123 -17.10 6.87 -22.07
N LYS A 124 -18.11 6.04 -22.31
CA LYS A 124 -19.37 6.46 -22.95
C LYS A 124 -20.46 6.84 -21.94
N SER A 125 -20.22 6.67 -20.65
CA SER A 125 -21.18 6.98 -19.60
C SER A 125 -21.50 8.47 -19.53
N GLN A 126 -22.75 8.79 -19.18
CA GLN A 126 -23.19 10.18 -19.00
C GLN A 126 -22.42 10.86 -17.88
N LEU A 127 -22.32 10.16 -16.74
CA LEU A 127 -21.57 10.53 -15.57
C LEU A 127 -20.72 9.32 -15.16
N LEU A 128 -19.42 9.52 -15.05
CA LEU A 128 -18.47 8.50 -14.60
C LEU A 128 -17.73 9.00 -13.36
N VAL A 129 -17.44 8.08 -12.45
CA VAL A 129 -16.77 8.34 -11.16
C VAL A 129 -15.86 7.19 -10.81
N GLN A 130 -14.94 7.35 -9.86
CA GLN A 130 -14.10 6.24 -9.42
C GLN A 130 -14.93 5.14 -8.75
N ASN A 131 -15.68 5.47 -7.70
CA ASN A 131 -16.53 4.52 -6.98
C ASN A 131 -17.60 5.24 -6.17
N PHE A 132 -18.54 4.48 -5.60
CA PHE A 132 -19.43 4.97 -4.56
C PHE A 132 -18.78 4.85 -3.18
N GLU A 133 -19.03 5.84 -2.32
CA GLU A 133 -18.69 5.85 -0.91
C GLU A 133 -19.97 5.73 -0.10
N LYS A 134 -20.23 4.54 0.46
CA LYS A 134 -21.49 4.23 1.16
C LYS A 134 -21.28 4.29 2.66
N ASN A 135 -21.95 5.24 3.30
CA ASN A 135 -22.01 5.41 4.75
C ASN A 135 -20.65 5.65 5.42
N PHE A 136 -19.75 6.40 4.75
CA PHE A 136 -18.47 6.78 5.35
C PHE A 136 -18.72 7.84 6.43
N ALA A 137 -18.14 7.63 7.62
CA ALA A 137 -18.56 8.35 8.83
C ALA A 137 -18.34 9.86 8.76
N PHE A 138 -17.29 10.29 8.04
CA PHE A 138 -16.91 11.69 7.95
C PHE A 138 -17.96 12.58 7.25
N TYR A 139 -18.81 12.04 6.38
CA TYR A 139 -19.86 12.83 5.74
C TYR A 139 -20.88 13.32 6.76
N GLN A 140 -21.31 12.47 7.69
CA GLN A 140 -22.26 12.87 8.73
C GLN A 140 -21.65 13.93 9.65
N THR A 141 -20.39 13.74 10.05
CA THR A 141 -19.66 14.75 10.84
C THR A 141 -19.60 16.09 10.12
N SER A 142 -19.29 16.09 8.82
CA SER A 142 -19.19 17.31 8.01
C SER A 142 -20.54 18.00 7.84
N LEU A 143 -21.60 17.24 7.59
CA LEU A 143 -22.96 17.78 7.45
C LEU A 143 -23.47 18.42 8.73
N ASN A 144 -23.19 17.83 9.90
CA ASN A 144 -23.54 18.44 11.20
C ASN A 144 -22.80 19.77 11.39
N GLN A 145 -21.50 19.82 11.09
CA GLN A 145 -20.71 21.05 11.18
C GLN A 145 -21.23 22.13 10.22
N ILE A 146 -21.63 21.75 9.00
CA ILE A 146 -22.25 22.66 8.03
C ILE A 146 -23.59 23.18 8.59
N GLU A 147 -24.49 22.31 9.06
CA GLU A 147 -25.78 22.70 9.63
C GLU A 147 -25.63 23.69 10.81
N GLU A 148 -24.63 23.47 11.67
CA GLU A 148 -24.37 24.31 12.84
C GLU A 148 -23.75 25.67 12.50
N ASN A 149 -22.92 25.77 11.45
CA ASN A 149 -22.05 26.93 11.24
C ASN A 149 -22.35 27.74 9.96
N PHE A 150 -22.88 27.10 8.91
CA PHE A 150 -23.13 27.75 7.63
C PHE A 150 -24.46 28.49 7.65
N ARG A 151 -24.53 29.59 6.91
CA ARG A 151 -25.75 30.41 6.81
C ARG A 151 -26.57 30.03 5.58
N ASP A 152 -25.87 29.77 4.48
CA ASP A 152 -26.48 29.54 3.18
C ASP A 152 -26.15 28.13 2.71
N ILE A 153 -27.07 27.20 2.95
CA ILE A 153 -26.91 25.79 2.59
C ILE A 153 -27.89 25.47 1.45
N PRO A 154 -27.44 24.90 0.31
CA PRO A 154 -28.33 24.54 -0.78
C PRO A 154 -29.37 23.52 -0.31
N SER A 155 -30.59 23.62 -0.83
CA SER A 155 -31.71 22.74 -0.45
C SER A 155 -31.35 21.26 -0.59
N LEU A 156 -30.55 20.92 -1.60
CA LEU A 156 -30.03 19.58 -1.84
C LEU A 156 -29.32 18.97 -0.61
N LEU A 157 -28.45 19.76 0.05
CA LEU A 157 -27.75 19.32 1.26
C LEU A 157 -28.65 19.38 2.49
N MET A 158 -29.50 20.41 2.61
CA MET A 158 -30.46 20.52 3.72
C MET A 158 -31.43 19.33 3.76
N ASP A 159 -31.90 18.88 2.60
CA ASP A 159 -32.78 17.72 2.49
C ASP A 159 -32.05 16.44 2.92
N GLU A 160 -30.76 16.32 2.61
CA GLU A 160 -29.96 15.16 3.04
C GLU A 160 -29.70 15.17 4.55
N ILE A 161 -29.35 16.32 5.12
CA ILE A 161 -29.21 16.54 6.58
C ILE A 161 -30.48 16.11 7.31
N ARG A 162 -31.66 16.53 6.82
CA ARG A 162 -32.95 16.25 7.47
C ARG A 162 -33.37 14.78 7.44
N LYS A 163 -32.97 14.02 6.41
CA LYS A 163 -33.36 12.61 6.26
C LYS A 163 -32.78 11.69 7.34
N LYS A 164 -31.64 12.06 7.96
CA LYS A 164 -30.94 11.25 8.97
C LYS A 164 -30.77 9.78 8.54
N GLN A 165 -30.42 9.56 7.28
CA GLN A 165 -30.27 8.26 6.65
C GLN A 165 -28.79 7.95 6.35
N THR A 166 -28.52 6.76 5.82
CA THR A 166 -27.19 6.43 5.30
C THR A 166 -26.81 7.35 4.14
N ILE A 167 -25.68 8.03 4.27
CA ILE A 167 -25.18 8.95 3.25
C ILE A 167 -24.45 8.15 2.17
N THR A 168 -24.75 8.43 0.91
CA THR A 168 -23.97 7.92 -0.22
C THR A 168 -23.37 9.10 -0.97
N ALA A 169 -22.09 9.00 -1.29
CA ALA A 169 -21.37 9.94 -2.14
C ALA A 169 -20.57 9.16 -3.20
N ILE A 170 -19.78 9.88 -3.98
CA ILE A 170 -18.82 9.29 -4.92
C ILE A 170 -17.40 9.45 -4.39
N ASN A 171 -16.43 8.78 -5.00
CA ASN A 171 -15.04 9.19 -4.94
C ASN A 171 -14.65 9.87 -6.26
N ALA A 172 -14.01 11.04 -6.18
CA ALA A 172 -13.69 11.88 -7.33
C ALA A 172 -12.23 11.78 -7.81
N GLY A 173 -11.48 10.75 -7.40
CA GLY A 173 -10.14 10.47 -7.94
C GLY A 173 -10.15 10.37 -9.47
N VAL A 174 -11.20 9.78 -10.02
CA VAL A 174 -11.59 9.88 -11.43
C VAL A 174 -13.03 10.35 -11.50
N ILE A 175 -13.33 11.35 -12.33
CA ILE A 175 -14.69 11.89 -12.48
C ILE A 175 -14.87 12.56 -13.85
N GLY A 176 -16.03 12.42 -14.49
CA GLY A 176 -16.28 13.07 -15.78
C GLY A 176 -17.51 12.52 -16.49
N GLY A 177 -17.49 12.55 -17.82
CA GLY A 177 -18.48 11.86 -18.64
C GLY A 177 -18.92 12.66 -19.86
N GLN A 178 -19.92 12.11 -20.56
CA GLN A 178 -20.48 12.72 -21.77
C GLN A 178 -21.33 13.96 -21.48
N ASN A 179 -21.96 14.02 -20.30
CA ASN A 179 -22.85 15.12 -19.93
C ASN A 179 -22.08 16.26 -19.25
N TYR A 180 -21.21 16.95 -20.00
CA TYR A 180 -20.40 18.06 -19.45
C TYR A 180 -21.25 19.26 -18.99
N GLU A 181 -22.48 19.43 -19.49
CA GLU A 181 -23.41 20.48 -19.02
C GLU A 181 -23.88 20.22 -17.58
N PHE A 182 -24.05 18.95 -17.17
CA PHE A 182 -24.30 18.60 -15.78
C PHE A 182 -23.19 19.13 -14.86
N PHE A 183 -21.93 19.03 -15.30
CA PHE A 183 -20.79 19.49 -14.51
C PHE A 183 -20.78 20.99 -14.29
N LYS A 184 -21.26 21.78 -15.25
CA LYS A 184 -21.42 23.23 -15.07
C LYS A 184 -22.46 23.56 -13.99
N GLU A 185 -23.60 22.87 -14.02
CA GLU A 185 -24.66 23.06 -13.03
C GLU A 185 -24.23 22.61 -11.63
N TYR A 186 -23.63 21.42 -11.53
CA TYR A 186 -23.07 20.90 -10.28
C TYR A 186 -21.99 21.85 -9.73
N ALA A 187 -21.05 22.28 -10.56
CA ALA A 187 -19.98 23.16 -10.13
C ALA A 187 -20.52 24.53 -9.67
N ALA A 188 -21.56 25.06 -10.33
CA ALA A 188 -22.20 26.28 -9.88
C ALA A 188 -22.79 26.15 -8.47
N ILE A 189 -23.47 25.03 -8.16
CA ILE A 189 -24.02 24.78 -6.81
C ILE A 189 -22.90 24.63 -5.78
N ALA A 190 -21.85 23.87 -6.09
CA ALA A 190 -20.73 23.63 -5.20
C ALA A 190 -19.94 24.92 -4.92
N MET A 191 -19.65 25.73 -5.95
CA MET A 191 -18.96 27.01 -5.79
C MET A 191 -19.83 28.03 -5.05
N ASP A 192 -21.14 28.10 -5.32
CA ASP A 192 -22.06 29.00 -4.61
C ASP A 192 -22.13 28.71 -3.09
N LEU A 193 -22.10 27.42 -2.71
CA LEU A 193 -22.00 27.01 -1.30
C LEU A 193 -20.71 27.53 -0.64
N VAL A 194 -19.57 27.42 -1.34
CA VAL A 194 -18.28 27.91 -0.83
C VAL A 194 -18.29 29.44 -0.74
N ASP A 195 -18.75 30.11 -1.80
CA ASP A 195 -18.80 31.58 -1.94
C ASP A 195 -19.61 32.24 -0.84
N LYS A 196 -20.80 31.72 -0.56
CA LYS A 196 -21.70 32.31 0.45
C LYS A 196 -21.27 32.06 1.88
N ASN A 197 -20.35 31.13 2.11
CA ASN A 197 -19.93 30.72 3.45
C ASN A 197 -18.43 30.90 3.71
N THR A 198 -17.70 31.68 2.90
CA THR A 198 -16.24 31.88 3.04
C THR A 198 -15.82 32.26 4.46
N ASP A 199 -16.59 33.11 5.13
CA ASP A 199 -16.32 33.58 6.49
C ASP A 199 -16.52 32.51 7.58
N GLN A 200 -17.24 31.44 7.26
CA GLN A 200 -17.60 30.36 8.20
C GLN A 200 -16.76 29.09 7.99
N ILE A 201 -15.99 29.00 6.90
CA ILE A 201 -15.17 27.82 6.56
C ILE A 201 -14.16 27.51 7.67
N SER A 202 -13.62 28.51 8.36
CA SER A 202 -12.68 28.33 9.47
C SER A 202 -13.29 27.69 10.72
N LYS A 203 -14.62 27.58 10.81
CA LYS A 203 -15.34 26.98 11.95
C LYS A 203 -15.58 25.49 11.81
N ILE A 204 -15.28 24.92 10.64
CA ILE A 204 -15.52 23.52 10.33
C ILE A 204 -14.19 22.81 9.99
N ASN A 205 -14.23 21.49 9.92
CA ASN A 205 -13.08 20.74 9.39
C ASN A 205 -13.02 20.90 7.87
N ILE A 206 -12.17 21.81 7.40
CA ILE A 206 -12.01 22.12 5.97
C ILE A 206 -11.59 20.87 5.18
N GLY A 207 -10.74 20.02 5.75
CA GLY A 207 -10.32 18.76 5.13
C GLY A 207 -11.51 17.85 4.79
N MET A 208 -12.44 17.69 5.72
CA MET A 208 -13.67 16.90 5.53
C MET A 208 -14.76 17.63 4.74
N PHE A 209 -14.73 18.96 4.69
CA PHE A 209 -15.65 19.76 3.88
C PHE A 209 -15.45 19.59 2.37
N ASN A 210 -14.20 19.41 1.92
CA ASN A 210 -13.88 19.27 0.50
C ASN A 210 -14.66 18.14 -0.21
N PRO A 211 -14.70 16.90 0.34
CA PRO A 211 -15.57 15.84 -0.17
C PRO A 211 -17.06 16.19 -0.20
N VAL A 212 -17.56 17.06 0.68
CA VAL A 212 -19.00 17.41 0.69
C VAL A 212 -19.36 18.14 -0.60
N PHE A 213 -18.66 19.23 -0.92
CA PHE A 213 -19.00 20.00 -2.12
C PHE A 213 -18.53 19.33 -3.41
N GLU A 214 -17.42 18.57 -3.37
CA GLU A 214 -16.93 17.85 -4.55
C GLU A 214 -17.73 16.58 -4.83
N GLN A 215 -17.93 15.73 -3.83
CA GLN A 215 -18.41 14.37 -4.02
C GLN A 215 -19.89 14.20 -3.68
N LEU A 216 -20.33 14.74 -2.53
CA LEU A 216 -21.71 14.55 -2.07
C LEU A 216 -22.70 15.37 -2.92
N ILE A 217 -22.44 16.64 -3.19
CA ILE A 217 -23.33 17.48 -4.04
C ILE A 217 -23.49 16.86 -5.44
N PHE A 218 -22.40 16.37 -6.04
CA PHE A 218 -22.44 15.67 -7.32
C PHE A 218 -23.46 14.52 -7.29
N PHE A 219 -23.30 13.62 -6.31
CA PHE A 219 -24.16 12.45 -6.17
C PHE A 219 -25.62 12.83 -5.99
N LEU A 220 -25.89 13.79 -5.09
CA LEU A 220 -27.25 14.22 -4.79
C LEU A 220 -27.93 14.88 -6.01
N LEU A 221 -27.20 15.70 -6.78
CA LEU A 221 -27.76 16.36 -7.96
C LEU A 221 -28.05 15.35 -9.07
N ALA A 222 -27.15 14.40 -9.31
CA ALA A 222 -27.36 13.32 -10.26
C ALA A 222 -28.59 12.49 -9.89
N LYS A 223 -28.74 12.15 -8.60
CA LYS A 223 -29.91 11.44 -8.07
C LYS A 223 -31.21 12.24 -8.26
N GLN A 224 -31.20 13.55 -7.97
CA GLN A 224 -32.35 14.43 -8.17
C GLN A 224 -32.79 14.46 -9.64
N LYS A 225 -31.83 14.49 -10.57
CA LYS A 225 -32.07 14.48 -12.02
C LYS A 225 -32.31 13.09 -12.61
N ARG A 226 -32.23 12.03 -11.79
CA ARG A 226 -32.35 10.63 -12.20
C ARG A 226 -31.35 10.26 -13.31
N LEU A 227 -30.14 10.79 -13.20
CA LEU A 227 -29.03 10.45 -14.09
C LEU A 227 -28.28 9.23 -13.55
N GLU A 228 -27.88 8.35 -14.45
CA GLU A 228 -27.06 7.19 -14.12
C GLU A 228 -25.61 7.62 -13.86
N ILE A 229 -25.03 7.13 -12.78
CA ILE A 229 -23.61 7.31 -12.44
C ILE A 229 -22.94 5.94 -12.61
N THR A 230 -21.96 5.86 -13.50
CA THR A 230 -21.18 4.64 -13.72
C THR A 230 -19.88 4.69 -12.89
N PRO A 231 -19.69 3.81 -11.91
CA PRO A 231 -18.43 3.71 -11.18
C PRO A 231 -17.36 2.95 -11.98
N LEU A 232 -16.09 3.32 -11.84
CA LEU A 232 -14.95 2.57 -12.36
C LEU A 232 -14.71 1.29 -11.55
N CYS A 233 -14.92 1.39 -10.24
CA CYS A 233 -14.68 0.33 -9.27
C CYS A 233 -15.91 0.14 -8.37
N GLU A 234 -16.28 -1.12 -8.13
CA GLU A 234 -17.38 -1.51 -7.25
C GLU A 234 -16.86 -2.11 -5.94
N GLY A 235 -17.73 -2.22 -4.93
CA GLY A 235 -17.41 -2.92 -3.68
C GLY A 235 -16.31 -2.29 -2.81
N VAL A 236 -16.00 -1.00 -3.01
CA VAL A 236 -14.90 -0.32 -2.31
C VAL A 236 -15.17 -0.16 -0.82
N LYS A 237 -14.22 -0.62 0.01
CA LYS A 237 -14.23 -0.43 1.47
C LYS A 237 -13.70 0.95 1.86
N GLU A 238 -14.12 1.47 3.02
CA GLU A 238 -13.66 2.77 3.56
C GLU A 238 -12.14 2.82 3.80
N THR A 239 -11.47 1.67 3.93
CA THR A 239 -10.01 1.58 4.08
C THR A 239 -9.24 1.81 2.77
N PHE A 240 -9.91 1.74 1.62
CA PHE A 240 -9.32 1.89 0.29
C PHE A 240 -8.13 0.95 -0.04
N GLU A 241 -7.95 -0.14 0.72
CA GLU A 241 -6.78 -1.04 0.60
C GLU A 241 -6.56 -1.57 -0.82
N GLN A 242 -7.63 -1.83 -1.56
CA GLN A 242 -7.58 -2.29 -2.95
C GLN A 242 -6.85 -1.34 -3.91
N PHE A 243 -6.86 -0.03 -3.62
CA PHE A 243 -6.19 0.98 -4.44
C PHE A 243 -4.72 1.18 -4.09
N LEU A 244 -4.25 0.58 -2.98
CA LEU A 244 -2.89 0.74 -2.47
C LEU A 244 -1.97 -0.42 -2.85
N ARG A 245 -2.45 -1.36 -3.67
CA ARG A 245 -1.72 -2.55 -4.10
C ARG A 245 -0.77 -2.25 -5.26
N VAL A 246 0.18 -1.33 -5.04
CA VAL A 246 1.08 -0.84 -6.10
C VAL A 246 1.95 -1.97 -6.68
N ASN A 247 2.24 -3.00 -5.90
CA ASN A 247 3.02 -4.17 -6.32
C ASN A 247 2.24 -5.17 -7.20
N ASP A 248 0.91 -5.09 -7.21
CA ASP A 248 0.05 -5.95 -8.02
C ASP A 248 -0.02 -5.50 -9.50
N VAL A 249 0.51 -4.30 -9.77
CA VAL A 249 0.49 -3.67 -11.09
C VAL A 249 1.69 -4.10 -11.95
N PRO A 250 1.52 -4.32 -13.27
CA PRO A 250 0.26 -4.20 -14.00
C PRO A 250 -0.52 -5.50 -14.08
N ILE A 251 -0.16 -6.58 -13.37
CA ILE A 251 -0.71 -7.90 -13.70
C ILE A 251 -2.13 -8.10 -13.15
N LEU A 252 -2.34 -7.88 -11.85
CA LEU A 252 -3.63 -8.12 -11.19
C LEU A 252 -4.53 -6.88 -11.19
N THR A 253 -3.92 -5.70 -11.10
CA THR A 253 -4.65 -4.44 -11.21
C THR A 253 -3.98 -3.51 -12.21
N LYS A 254 -4.82 -2.67 -12.81
CA LYS A 254 -4.43 -1.67 -13.80
C LYS A 254 -4.70 -0.25 -13.31
N TYR A 255 -5.20 -0.11 -12.09
CA TYR A 255 -5.62 1.15 -11.50
C TYR A 255 -5.12 1.26 -10.06
N ILE A 256 -4.46 2.36 -9.74
CA ILE A 256 -3.98 2.71 -8.40
C ILE A 256 -4.41 4.13 -8.08
N HIS A 257 -4.83 4.36 -6.84
CA HIS A 257 -5.08 5.69 -6.30
C HIS A 257 -4.57 5.77 -4.86
N THR A 258 -3.53 6.56 -4.63
CA THR A 258 -2.94 6.74 -3.29
C THR A 258 -3.69 7.83 -2.52
N ILE A 259 -4.65 7.45 -1.69
CA ILE A 259 -5.58 8.37 -1.01
C ILE A 259 -5.04 8.80 0.36
N GLY A 260 -5.06 10.11 0.63
CA GLY A 260 -4.81 10.68 1.97
C GLY A 260 -3.48 10.26 2.58
N VAL A 261 -3.49 9.81 3.84
CA VAL A 261 -2.29 9.43 4.60
C VAL A 261 -1.54 8.22 4.04
N SER A 262 -2.14 7.46 3.13
CA SER A 262 -1.47 6.31 2.49
C SER A 262 -0.20 6.72 1.72
N LYS A 263 -0.16 7.95 1.18
CA LYS A 263 0.99 8.55 0.49
C LYS A 263 2.25 8.63 1.36
N ARG A 264 2.09 8.66 2.68
CA ARG A 264 3.19 8.72 3.66
C ARG A 264 3.72 7.35 4.07
N LYS A 265 3.10 6.25 3.62
CA LYS A 265 3.60 4.89 3.86
C LYS A 265 4.86 4.69 3.00
N GLU A 266 5.97 4.33 3.66
CA GLU A 266 7.28 4.15 3.02
C GLU A 266 7.25 3.33 1.74
N PHE A 267 6.64 2.16 1.84
CA PHE A 267 6.47 1.27 0.70
C PHE A 267 5.78 1.94 -0.49
N ILE A 268 4.72 2.73 -0.27
CA ILE A 268 3.93 3.34 -1.34
C ILE A 268 4.75 4.35 -2.14
N TYR A 269 5.40 5.31 -1.47
CA TYR A 269 6.12 6.35 -2.20
C TYR A 269 7.41 5.84 -2.86
N LEU A 270 8.06 4.81 -2.29
CA LEU A 270 9.22 4.16 -2.90
C LEU A 270 8.83 3.33 -4.13
N GLU A 271 7.69 2.65 -4.10
CA GLU A 271 7.14 1.95 -5.28
C GLU A 271 6.82 2.93 -6.42
N ILE A 272 6.22 4.08 -6.12
CA ILE A 272 5.96 5.12 -7.11
C ILE A 272 7.27 5.67 -7.70
N GLU A 273 8.27 5.94 -6.86
CA GLU A 273 9.60 6.36 -7.32
C GLU A 273 10.25 5.30 -8.23
N ALA A 274 10.30 4.05 -7.77
CA ALA A 274 10.92 2.95 -8.50
C ALA A 274 10.24 2.72 -9.85
N ARG A 275 8.91 2.84 -9.92
CA ARG A 275 8.14 2.76 -11.18
C ARG A 275 8.47 3.89 -12.13
N LEU A 276 8.50 5.13 -11.65
CA LEU A 276 8.90 6.25 -12.51
C LEU A 276 10.33 6.06 -13.05
N LYS A 277 11.25 5.63 -12.19
CA LYS A 277 12.63 5.31 -12.56
C LYS A 277 12.74 4.17 -13.58
N TYR A 278 11.89 3.15 -13.46
CA TYR A 278 11.89 2.00 -14.34
C TYR A 278 11.26 2.32 -15.70
N GLU A 279 10.08 2.93 -15.68
CA GLU A 279 9.23 3.09 -16.86
C GLU A 279 9.54 4.37 -17.64
N PHE A 280 10.01 5.41 -16.95
CA PHE A 280 10.31 6.72 -17.53
C PHE A 280 11.65 7.26 -17.00
N PRO A 281 12.78 6.53 -17.23
CA PRO A 281 14.07 6.82 -16.60
C PRO A 281 14.60 8.22 -16.87
N GLU A 282 14.36 8.78 -18.07
CA GLU A 282 14.79 10.14 -18.43
C GLU A 282 14.06 11.23 -17.62
N VAL A 283 12.76 11.05 -17.41
CA VAL A 283 11.94 11.97 -16.61
C VAL A 283 12.35 11.85 -15.13
N TYR A 284 12.50 10.63 -14.63
CA TYR A 284 13.00 10.40 -13.27
C TYR A 284 14.34 11.09 -13.04
N GLN A 285 15.31 10.91 -13.97
CA GLN A 285 16.63 11.50 -13.85
C GLN A 285 16.56 13.03 -13.81
N ARG A 286 15.74 13.64 -14.68
CA ARG A 286 15.51 15.09 -14.67
C ARG A 286 14.94 15.56 -13.33
N ILE A 287 13.92 14.90 -12.80
CA ILE A 287 13.33 15.24 -11.51
C ILE A 287 14.37 15.09 -10.39
N ARG A 288 15.13 14.00 -10.38
CA ARG A 288 16.20 13.78 -9.41
C ARG A 288 17.24 14.89 -9.46
N ASP A 289 17.70 15.28 -10.65
CA ASP A 289 18.71 16.33 -10.82
C ASP A 289 18.18 17.71 -10.38
N THR A 290 16.88 17.97 -10.57
CA THR A 290 16.20 19.18 -10.11
C THR A 290 16.20 19.30 -8.57
N TYR A 291 15.99 18.20 -7.85
CA TYR A 291 15.90 18.21 -6.38
C TYR A 291 17.23 17.93 -5.66
N PHE A 292 18.16 17.23 -6.33
CA PHE A 292 19.43 16.81 -5.75
C PHE A 292 20.62 17.15 -6.67
N PRO A 293 20.81 18.42 -7.05
CA PRO A 293 21.88 18.82 -7.98
C PRO A 293 23.25 18.49 -7.39
N GLY A 294 24.12 17.86 -8.19
CA GLY A 294 25.50 17.56 -7.80
C GLY A 294 25.68 16.38 -6.84
N LYS A 295 24.60 15.72 -6.39
CA LYS A 295 24.72 14.43 -5.70
C LYS A 295 24.93 13.31 -6.73
N LYS A 296 26.18 12.84 -6.87
CA LYS A 296 26.44 11.53 -7.51
C LYS A 296 25.59 10.47 -6.82
N LYS A 297 25.14 9.43 -7.56
CA LYS A 297 24.44 8.25 -7.01
C LYS A 297 25.07 7.85 -5.67
N GLU A 298 24.39 8.16 -4.56
CA GLU A 298 24.78 7.63 -3.26
C GLU A 298 24.54 6.13 -3.34
N LYS A 299 25.62 5.35 -3.44
CA LYS A 299 25.61 3.98 -2.94
C LYS A 299 25.94 4.08 -1.46
N ALA A 300 24.93 4.36 -0.65
CA ALA A 300 24.98 4.02 0.75
C ALA A 300 24.24 2.70 0.89
N SER A 301 24.98 1.63 0.67
CA SER A 301 24.56 0.32 1.12
C SER A 301 25.13 0.15 2.51
N GLU A 302 24.28 0.16 3.53
CA GLU A 302 24.73 -0.01 4.90
C GLU A 302 25.17 -1.47 5.10
N LYS A 303 26.36 -1.65 5.66
CA LYS A 303 26.70 -2.92 6.28
C LYS A 303 25.82 -3.07 7.50
N ILE A 304 25.29 -4.26 7.70
CA ILE A 304 24.56 -4.56 8.93
C ILE A 304 25.50 -4.27 10.10
N SER A 305 25.08 -3.40 11.01
CA SER A 305 25.78 -3.13 12.27
C SER A 305 25.30 -4.16 13.28
N VAL A 306 26.14 -5.14 13.52
CA VAL A 306 25.86 -6.39 14.24
C VAL A 306 26.21 -6.24 15.73
N ASP A 307 26.14 -5.02 16.29
CA ASP A 307 26.60 -4.66 17.65
C ASP A 307 25.92 -5.43 18.80
N GLN A 308 24.96 -6.31 18.52
CA GLN A 308 24.33 -7.19 19.50
C GLN A 308 24.81 -8.65 19.45
N PHE A 309 25.42 -9.15 18.36
CA PHE A 309 25.66 -10.60 18.20
C PHE A 309 26.88 -11.12 18.95
N ASP A 310 27.94 -10.32 19.05
CA ASP A 310 29.16 -10.72 19.76
C ASP A 310 28.94 -10.88 21.28
N SER A 311 27.75 -10.52 21.79
CA SER A 311 27.39 -10.62 23.22
C SER A 311 26.32 -11.68 23.55
N TYR A 312 25.74 -12.35 22.55
CA TYR A 312 24.73 -13.38 22.83
C TYR A 312 25.41 -14.75 23.04
N PRO A 313 25.32 -15.34 24.24
CA PRO A 313 25.82 -16.70 24.44
C PRO A 313 24.99 -17.67 23.56
N ASP A 314 25.62 -18.63 22.90
CA ASP A 314 24.93 -19.64 22.07
C ASP A 314 23.77 -20.28 22.85
N TYR A 315 22.56 -20.28 22.27
CA TYR A 315 21.35 -20.93 22.82
C TYR A 315 20.96 -20.49 24.25
N PRO A 316 20.78 -19.18 24.51
CA PRO A 316 20.60 -18.66 25.88
C PRO A 316 19.35 -19.20 26.59
N ASN A 317 18.22 -19.31 25.88
CA ASN A 317 16.96 -19.79 26.46
C ASN A 317 16.96 -21.32 26.58
N THR A 318 17.58 -22.02 25.63
CA THR A 318 17.82 -23.47 25.71
C THR A 318 18.60 -23.81 26.98
N ARG A 319 19.66 -23.05 27.30
CA ARG A 319 20.44 -23.22 28.54
C ARG A 319 19.61 -23.04 29.80
N VAL A 320 18.73 -22.03 29.83
CA VAL A 320 17.81 -21.80 30.95
C VAL A 320 16.90 -23.02 31.16
N LEU A 321 16.39 -23.61 30.08
CA LEU A 321 15.56 -24.81 30.15
C LEU A 321 16.34 -26.04 30.61
N LEU A 322 17.51 -26.31 30.04
CA LEU A 322 18.39 -27.43 30.45
C LEU A 322 18.69 -27.39 31.95
N LYS A 323 19.05 -26.20 32.47
CA LYS A 323 19.31 -25.99 33.90
C LYS A 323 18.07 -26.27 34.76
N LYS A 324 16.90 -25.81 34.31
CA LYS A 324 15.62 -26.04 35.00
C LYS A 324 15.23 -27.51 35.01
N MET A 325 15.55 -28.24 33.95
CA MET A 325 15.39 -29.69 33.82
C MET A 325 16.46 -30.49 34.59
N LYS A 326 17.41 -29.81 35.26
CA LYS A 326 18.54 -30.42 35.99
C LYS A 326 19.45 -31.26 35.10
N ILE A 327 19.55 -30.90 33.82
CA ILE A 327 20.46 -31.52 32.87
C ILE A 327 21.77 -30.73 32.91
N THR A 328 22.84 -31.39 33.34
CA THR A 328 24.17 -30.77 33.48
C THR A 328 24.96 -30.94 32.19
N ILE A 329 24.88 -29.94 31.31
CA ILE A 329 25.78 -29.79 30.17
C ILE A 329 26.81 -28.72 30.55
N CYS A 330 28.06 -28.87 30.12
CA CYS A 330 29.07 -27.84 30.36
C CYS A 330 28.60 -26.51 29.73
N ASP A 331 28.37 -25.49 30.56
CA ASP A 331 27.76 -24.21 30.18
C ASP A 331 28.55 -23.42 29.12
N SER A 332 29.76 -23.84 28.76
CA SER A 332 30.61 -23.17 27.76
C SER A 332 30.64 -23.84 26.39
N ASP A 333 30.00 -25.00 26.19
CA ASP A 333 30.28 -25.85 25.04
C ASP A 333 29.06 -26.03 24.12
N LYS A 334 29.03 -25.26 23.03
CA LYS A 334 27.99 -25.28 21.98
C LYS A 334 27.79 -26.69 21.42
N GLU A 335 28.88 -27.37 21.09
CA GLU A 335 28.89 -28.69 20.47
C GLU A 335 28.21 -29.73 21.37
N LYS A 336 28.37 -29.63 22.68
CA LYS A 336 27.70 -30.53 23.63
C LYS A 336 26.19 -30.32 23.69
N ILE A 337 25.71 -29.08 23.57
CA ILE A 337 24.26 -28.81 23.50
C ILE A 337 23.72 -29.38 22.20
N GLU A 338 24.40 -29.14 21.07
CA GLU A 338 23.98 -29.63 19.76
C GLU A 338 23.91 -31.16 19.73
N ASN A 339 24.94 -31.85 20.24
CA ASN A 339 24.95 -33.31 20.36
C ASN A 339 23.82 -33.84 21.24
N PHE A 340 23.59 -33.20 22.41
CA PHE A 340 22.48 -33.59 23.29
C PHE A 340 21.12 -33.41 22.60
N MET A 341 20.94 -32.31 21.86
CA MET A 341 19.70 -32.08 21.13
C MET A 341 19.52 -33.09 20.00
N CYS A 342 20.59 -33.44 19.26
CA CYS A 342 20.56 -34.53 18.26
C CYS A 342 20.13 -35.86 18.87
N GLU A 343 20.73 -36.27 20.00
CA GLU A 343 20.32 -37.48 20.74
C GLU A 343 18.86 -37.41 21.22
N LEU A 344 18.38 -36.22 21.58
CA LEU A 344 16.99 -36.01 21.95
C LEU A 344 16.09 -36.23 20.72
N PHE A 345 16.39 -35.64 19.57
CA PHE A 345 15.60 -35.79 18.34
C PHE A 345 15.42 -37.25 17.87
N GLU A 346 16.32 -38.16 18.25
CA GLU A 346 16.23 -39.59 17.91
C GLU A 346 15.22 -40.39 18.76
N LYS A 347 14.63 -39.79 19.80
CA LYS A 347 13.64 -40.47 20.65
C LYS A 347 12.27 -40.56 19.98
N GLU A 348 11.58 -41.68 20.24
CA GLU A 348 10.22 -41.93 19.71
C GLU A 348 9.12 -41.13 20.45
N GLU A 349 9.30 -40.83 21.74
CA GLU A 349 8.33 -40.09 22.55
C GLU A 349 9.02 -39.04 23.43
N PHE A 350 8.37 -37.89 23.56
CA PHE A 350 8.83 -36.75 24.35
C PHE A 350 7.81 -36.36 25.41
N ASP A 351 8.30 -35.94 26.57
CA ASP A 351 7.47 -35.24 27.56
C ASP A 351 7.25 -33.77 27.18
N LYS A 352 6.29 -33.11 27.84
CA LYS A 352 5.95 -31.71 27.57
C LYS A 352 7.15 -30.75 27.70
N GLN A 353 8.06 -30.99 28.64
CA GLN A 353 9.24 -30.13 28.82
C GLN A 353 10.29 -30.38 27.75
N GLN A 354 10.44 -31.61 27.28
CA GLN A 354 11.31 -31.96 26.15
C GLN A 354 10.81 -31.34 24.84
N TYR A 355 9.50 -31.38 24.57
CA TYR A 355 8.94 -30.63 23.43
C TYR A 355 9.20 -29.13 23.52
N LEU A 356 9.11 -28.55 24.71
CA LEU A 356 9.39 -27.12 24.89
C LEU A 356 10.87 -26.81 24.65
N LEU A 357 11.76 -27.68 25.12
CA LEU A 357 13.19 -27.59 24.89
C LEU A 357 13.51 -27.66 23.39
N MET A 358 12.89 -28.58 22.66
CA MET A 358 13.03 -28.70 21.20
C MET A 358 12.52 -27.45 20.46
N ASP A 359 11.34 -26.95 20.79
CA ASP A 359 10.77 -25.75 20.17
C ASP A 359 11.71 -24.55 20.35
N ILE A 360 12.17 -24.30 21.58
CA ILE A 360 13.07 -23.18 21.89
C ILE A 360 14.43 -23.34 21.20
N TYR A 361 15.01 -24.54 21.23
CA TYR A 361 16.29 -24.81 20.57
C TYR A 361 16.23 -24.59 19.06
N GLN A 362 15.20 -25.12 18.38
CA GLN A 362 15.03 -24.95 16.94
C GLN A 362 14.86 -23.46 16.56
N ILE A 363 14.09 -22.71 17.36
CA ILE A 363 13.92 -21.27 17.16
C ILE A 363 15.25 -20.53 17.29
N GLU A 364 16.03 -20.82 18.34
CA GLU A 364 17.34 -20.18 18.56
C GLU A 364 18.36 -20.57 17.49
N GLN A 365 18.37 -21.83 17.06
CA GLN A 365 19.24 -22.32 15.99
C GLN A 365 18.94 -21.64 14.65
N ALA A 366 17.67 -21.57 14.26
CA ALA A 366 17.24 -20.89 13.04
C ALA A 366 17.55 -19.39 13.09
N THR A 367 17.31 -18.75 14.24
CA THR A 367 17.64 -17.34 14.49
C THR A 367 19.14 -17.09 14.27
N THR A 368 20.01 -17.89 14.89
CA THR A 368 21.46 -17.80 14.70
C THR A 368 21.86 -18.01 13.24
N LYS A 369 21.30 -19.01 12.55
CA LYS A 369 21.60 -19.29 11.14
C LYS A 369 21.27 -18.10 10.24
N ILE A 370 20.09 -17.51 10.40
CA ILE A 370 19.68 -16.33 9.63
C ILE A 370 20.66 -15.18 9.91
N LEU A 371 21.02 -14.96 11.17
CA LEU A 371 21.84 -13.81 11.56
C LEU A 371 23.29 -13.94 11.05
N LEU A 372 23.86 -15.13 11.08
CA LEU A 372 25.14 -15.43 10.43
C LEU A 372 25.08 -15.18 8.92
N ASN A 373 23.99 -15.59 8.26
CA ASN A 373 23.79 -15.32 6.83
C ASN A 373 23.69 -13.82 6.51
N GLN A 374 23.29 -12.99 7.49
CA GLN A 374 23.15 -11.54 7.31
C GLN A 374 24.42 -10.76 7.72
N GLN A 375 25.28 -11.29 8.59
CA GLN A 375 26.40 -10.58 9.21
C GLN A 375 27.31 -9.80 8.25
N ASP A 376 27.62 -10.38 7.08
CA ASP A 376 28.48 -9.76 6.06
C ASP A 376 27.70 -9.20 4.86
N LYS A 377 26.36 -9.26 4.90
CA LYS A 377 25.54 -8.82 3.78
C LYS A 377 25.42 -7.31 3.75
N VAL A 378 25.59 -6.82 2.53
CA VAL A 378 25.30 -5.45 2.17
C VAL A 378 23.82 -5.41 1.81
N ILE A 379 23.01 -4.72 2.62
CA ILE A 379 21.59 -4.60 2.32
C ILE A 379 21.46 -3.60 1.16
N PRO A 380 20.95 -4.03 -0.01
CA PRO A 380 20.65 -3.08 -1.07
C PRO A 380 19.53 -2.14 -0.58
N PRO A 381 19.60 -0.84 -0.90
CA PRO A 381 18.51 0.07 -0.57
C PRO A 381 17.16 -0.50 -1.03
N LEU A 382 16.10 -0.23 -0.27
CA LEU A 382 14.75 -0.73 -0.59
C LEU A 382 14.34 -0.38 -2.04
N GLU A 383 14.74 0.79 -2.53
CA GLU A 383 14.57 1.21 -3.93
C GLU A 383 15.20 0.24 -4.96
N GLU A 384 16.43 -0.25 -4.70
CA GLU A 384 17.11 -1.21 -5.58
C GLU A 384 16.42 -2.59 -5.52
N THR A 385 15.94 -2.96 -4.33
CA THR A 385 15.13 -4.18 -4.13
C THR A 385 13.82 -4.10 -4.93
N ILE A 386 13.08 -3.00 -4.83
CA ILE A 386 11.85 -2.76 -5.59
C ILE A 386 12.13 -2.77 -7.10
N LYS A 387 13.22 -2.16 -7.55
CA LYS A 387 13.58 -2.16 -8.98
C LYS A 387 13.76 -3.58 -9.53
N ASN A 388 14.49 -4.45 -8.83
CA ASN A 388 14.69 -5.84 -9.25
C ASN A 388 13.36 -6.62 -9.28
N ARG A 389 12.40 -6.25 -8.42
CA ARG A 389 11.06 -6.84 -8.38
C ARG A 389 10.22 -6.40 -9.58
N LEU A 390 10.33 -5.14 -10.03
CA LEU A 390 9.60 -4.65 -11.20
C LEU A 390 9.93 -5.43 -12.48
N ASP A 391 11.20 -5.87 -12.66
CA ASP A 391 11.57 -6.72 -13.79
C ASP A 391 10.75 -8.02 -13.82
N LEU A 392 10.40 -8.60 -12.67
CA LEU A 392 9.58 -9.82 -12.61
C LEU A 392 8.13 -9.53 -13.01
N VAL A 393 7.56 -8.39 -12.61
CA VAL A 393 6.15 -8.06 -12.93
C VAL A 393 5.99 -7.60 -14.38
N TYR A 394 7.02 -7.02 -15.00
CA TYR A 394 6.93 -6.55 -16.39
C TYR A 394 7.32 -7.59 -17.43
N ASN A 395 8.23 -8.51 -17.11
CA ASN A 395 8.69 -9.52 -18.07
C ASN A 395 7.82 -10.78 -18.11
N TYR A 396 6.91 -10.97 -17.14
CA TYR A 396 6.05 -12.15 -17.07
C TYR A 396 4.57 -11.74 -17.10
N ASN A 397 3.76 -12.44 -17.90
CA ASN A 397 2.30 -12.44 -17.75
C ASN A 397 1.86 -13.48 -16.70
N LYS A 398 0.60 -13.41 -16.23
CA LYS A 398 0.04 -14.31 -15.19
C LYS A 398 0.39 -15.79 -15.44
N SER A 399 0.14 -16.28 -16.65
CA SER A 399 0.40 -17.68 -17.01
C SER A 399 1.90 -18.02 -16.99
N SER A 400 2.74 -17.18 -17.58
CA SER A 400 4.19 -17.40 -17.58
C SER A 400 4.81 -17.31 -16.18
N PHE A 401 4.26 -16.47 -15.30
CA PHE A 401 4.71 -16.35 -13.92
C PHE A 401 4.30 -17.57 -13.09
N LEU A 402 3.06 -18.06 -13.24
CA LEU A 402 2.61 -19.30 -12.61
C LEU A 402 3.40 -20.53 -13.12
N GLY A 403 3.93 -20.47 -14.33
CA GLY A 403 4.81 -21.51 -14.88
C GLY A 403 6.26 -21.47 -14.34
N ARG A 404 6.68 -20.40 -13.68
CA ARG A 404 8.01 -20.33 -13.05
C ARG A 404 8.04 -21.18 -11.80
N THR A 405 9.21 -21.70 -11.46
CA THR A 405 9.47 -22.36 -10.19
C THR A 405 9.94 -21.34 -9.15
N PHE A 406 9.62 -21.63 -7.90
CA PHE A 406 9.99 -20.82 -6.75
C PHE A 406 10.59 -21.72 -5.68
N SER A 407 11.44 -21.15 -4.83
CA SER A 407 12.01 -21.82 -3.66
C SER A 407 12.04 -20.86 -2.47
N ILE A 408 12.04 -21.39 -1.25
CA ILE A 408 12.18 -20.56 -0.05
C ILE A 408 13.55 -19.85 -0.06
N ASP A 409 13.60 -18.58 0.31
CA ASP A 409 14.84 -17.85 0.55
C ASP A 409 15.43 -18.28 1.90
N LYS A 410 16.17 -19.40 1.91
CA LYS A 410 16.85 -19.96 3.09
C LYS A 410 17.87 -19.01 3.71
N GLU A 411 18.25 -17.93 3.01
CA GLU A 411 19.15 -16.93 3.56
C GLU A 411 18.44 -15.93 4.48
N ARG A 412 17.14 -15.72 4.27
CA ARG A 412 16.31 -14.76 5.01
C ARG A 412 15.26 -15.43 5.89
N CYS A 413 14.87 -16.65 5.57
CA CYS A 413 13.74 -17.33 6.18
C CYS A 413 14.05 -18.81 6.47
N VAL A 414 13.51 -19.32 7.57
CA VAL A 414 13.53 -20.74 7.92
C VAL A 414 12.17 -21.13 8.48
N ILE A 415 11.67 -22.31 8.11
CA ILE A 415 10.42 -22.85 8.66
C ILE A 415 10.77 -23.92 9.69
N GLN A 416 10.04 -23.95 10.81
CA GLN A 416 10.26 -24.89 11.91
C GLN A 416 8.94 -25.49 12.39
N PHE A 417 8.96 -26.78 12.74
CA PHE A 417 7.85 -27.43 13.42
C PHE A 417 7.91 -27.15 14.91
N ILE A 418 6.79 -26.72 15.47
CA ILE A 418 6.64 -26.41 16.90
C ILE A 418 5.41 -27.08 17.50
N PHE A 419 5.51 -27.51 18.75
CA PHE A 419 4.43 -28.22 19.45
C PHE A 419 3.66 -27.35 20.44
N HIS A 420 4.20 -26.19 20.82
CA HIS A 420 3.54 -25.27 21.74
C HIS A 420 2.78 -24.14 21.05
N ASP A 421 1.73 -23.66 21.73
CA ASP A 421 0.88 -22.57 21.27
C ASP A 421 1.50 -21.22 21.64
N PHE A 422 2.46 -20.77 20.83
CA PHE A 422 3.06 -19.44 20.98
C PHE A 422 2.04 -18.35 20.60
N ASN A 423 2.05 -17.23 21.34
CA ASN A 423 1.27 -16.04 20.99
C ASN A 423 1.77 -15.42 19.67
N GLU A 424 0.95 -14.60 19.02
CA GLU A 424 1.28 -13.96 17.72
C GLU A 424 2.39 -12.90 17.84
N ASN A 425 2.65 -12.36 19.03
CA ASN A 425 3.70 -11.37 19.30
C ASN A 425 4.97 -12.02 19.92
N ILE A 426 5.59 -12.95 19.20
CA ILE A 426 6.83 -13.60 19.65
C ILE A 426 8.00 -12.63 19.47
N ASP A 427 8.80 -12.48 20.53
CA ASP A 427 10.11 -11.85 20.47
C ASP A 427 11.10 -12.57 21.42
N THR A 428 12.35 -12.12 21.44
CA THR A 428 13.39 -12.70 22.31
C THR A 428 13.07 -12.58 23.80
N THR A 429 12.33 -11.55 24.21
CA THR A 429 11.91 -11.35 25.61
C THR A 429 10.82 -12.37 25.99
N TYR A 430 9.86 -12.59 25.11
CA TYR A 430 8.79 -13.57 25.28
C TYR A 430 9.35 -15.00 25.36
N LEU A 431 10.26 -15.38 24.46
CA LEU A 431 10.94 -16.68 24.51
C LEU A 431 11.68 -16.88 25.84
N ARG A 432 12.33 -15.83 26.36
CA ARG A 432 13.01 -15.88 27.66
C ARG A 432 12.06 -16.08 28.83
N GLN A 433 10.93 -15.38 28.84
CA GLN A 433 9.91 -15.54 29.89
C GLN A 433 9.34 -16.97 29.91
N ILE A 434 9.15 -17.58 28.74
CA ILE A 434 8.75 -18.98 28.61
C ILE A 434 9.82 -19.91 29.21
N ALA A 435 11.09 -19.73 28.80
CA ALA A 435 12.19 -20.55 29.29
C ALA A 435 12.35 -20.47 30.82
N GLU A 436 12.24 -19.27 31.39
CA GLU A 436 12.27 -19.04 32.84
C GLU A 436 11.00 -19.60 33.54
N GLY A 437 9.93 -19.89 32.80
CA GLY A 437 8.63 -20.33 33.32
C GLY A 437 7.80 -19.22 33.95
N LYS A 438 8.10 -17.97 33.62
CA LYS A 438 7.30 -16.79 33.99
C LYS A 438 6.03 -16.70 33.15
N THR A 439 6.06 -17.29 31.94
CA THR A 439 4.92 -17.40 31.04
C THR A 439 4.63 -18.87 30.77
N GLN A 440 3.36 -19.27 30.92
CA GLN A 440 2.92 -20.62 30.59
C GLN A 440 2.33 -20.64 29.18
N ILE A 441 2.61 -21.71 28.44
CA ILE A 441 2.08 -21.94 27.10
C ILE A 441 1.40 -23.31 27.01
N GLY A 442 0.35 -23.37 26.18
CA GLY A 442 -0.36 -24.59 25.85
C GLY A 442 0.48 -25.50 24.96
N MET A 443 0.20 -26.79 24.99
CA MET A 443 0.75 -27.76 24.04
C MET A 443 -0.34 -28.17 23.07
N LYS A 444 -0.02 -28.28 21.78
CA LYS A 444 -0.93 -28.77 20.75
C LYS A 444 -0.68 -30.25 20.48
N LYS A 445 -1.74 -30.93 20.04
CA LYS A 445 -1.69 -32.35 19.64
C LYS A 445 -0.98 -32.55 18.30
N ALA A 446 -1.11 -31.58 17.40
CA ALA A 446 -0.43 -31.57 16.11
C ALA A 446 0.58 -30.41 16.09
N PRO A 447 1.76 -30.61 15.51
CA PRO A 447 2.74 -29.54 15.38
C PRO A 447 2.22 -28.46 14.42
N GLN A 448 2.66 -27.23 14.64
CA GLN A 448 2.42 -26.09 13.79
C GLN A 448 3.70 -25.68 13.07
N LEU A 449 3.55 -24.97 11.97
CA LEU A 449 4.68 -24.39 11.24
C LEU A 449 4.91 -22.96 11.71
N MET A 450 6.16 -22.62 12.01
CA MET A 450 6.61 -21.27 12.31
C MET A 450 7.62 -20.83 11.26
N LEU A 451 7.37 -19.67 10.66
CA LEU A 451 8.33 -18.96 9.82
C LEU A 451 9.13 -17.99 10.67
N ILE A 452 10.44 -18.18 10.69
CA ILE A 452 11.42 -17.30 11.32
C ILE A 452 12.08 -16.52 10.19
N LYS A 453 11.98 -15.20 10.21
CA LYS A 453 12.34 -14.36 9.06
C LYS A 453 13.03 -13.07 9.45
N TRP A 454 13.94 -12.64 8.58
CA TRP A 454 14.61 -11.35 8.66
C TRP A 454 13.85 -10.29 7.87
N ILE A 455 13.29 -9.31 8.56
CA ILE A 455 12.57 -8.18 7.96
C ILE A 455 12.92 -6.91 8.75
N ASP A 456 13.23 -5.82 8.04
CA ASP A 456 13.56 -4.50 8.62
C ASP A 456 14.67 -4.54 9.68
N ASN A 457 15.75 -5.25 9.39
CA ASN A 457 16.90 -5.44 10.30
C ASN A 457 16.57 -6.13 11.63
N LYS A 458 15.47 -6.89 11.68
CA LYS A 458 15.04 -7.64 12.87
C LYS A 458 14.57 -9.03 12.49
N ILE A 459 14.74 -9.96 13.43
CA ILE A 459 14.08 -11.27 13.36
C ILE A 459 12.63 -11.09 13.79
N LYS A 460 11.73 -11.58 12.96
CA LYS A 460 10.30 -11.71 13.24
C LYS A 460 9.92 -13.18 13.15
N TYR A 461 8.91 -13.56 13.92
CA TYR A 461 8.39 -14.92 13.96
C TYR A 461 6.91 -14.87 13.58
N GLN A 462 6.46 -15.83 12.78
CA GLN A 462 5.08 -15.90 12.32
C GLN A 462 4.61 -17.36 12.34
N ILE A 463 3.51 -17.61 13.04
CA ILE A 463 2.80 -18.89 12.92
C ILE A 463 2.12 -18.92 11.55
N LEU A 464 2.44 -19.93 10.73
CA LEU A 464 1.83 -20.09 9.42
C LEU A 464 0.41 -20.65 9.55
N LYS A 465 -0.54 -19.98 8.92
CA LYS A 465 -1.97 -20.33 8.87
C LYS A 465 -2.49 -20.09 7.45
N ASP A 466 -3.55 -20.81 7.07
CA ASP A 466 -4.22 -20.65 5.78
C ASP A 466 -3.23 -20.69 4.59
N TRP A 467 -3.25 -19.67 3.73
CA TRP A 467 -2.36 -19.49 2.59
C TRP A 467 -0.87 -19.53 2.94
N ASP A 468 -0.49 -19.02 4.11
CA ASP A 468 0.93 -18.94 4.48
C ASP A 468 1.54 -20.34 4.70
N ILE A 469 0.71 -21.36 4.95
CA ILE A 469 1.17 -22.76 5.06
C ILE A 469 1.77 -23.24 3.73
N LEU A 470 1.37 -22.66 2.59
CA LEU A 470 1.93 -23.02 1.28
C LEU A 470 3.43 -22.80 1.19
N LEU A 471 4.02 -21.89 1.99
CA LEU A 471 5.46 -21.65 2.03
C LEU A 471 6.28 -22.92 2.32
N TYR A 472 5.71 -23.87 3.08
CA TYR A 472 6.36 -25.14 3.39
C TYR A 472 6.65 -26.00 2.14
N TYR A 473 5.79 -25.93 1.12
CA TYR A 473 5.99 -26.70 -0.12
C TYR A 473 7.19 -26.21 -0.96
N PHE A 474 7.69 -25.02 -0.67
CA PHE A 474 8.87 -24.43 -1.33
C PHE A 474 10.17 -24.67 -0.54
N GLU A 475 10.11 -25.32 0.63
CA GLU A 475 11.26 -25.42 1.54
C GLU A 475 12.40 -26.26 0.95
N ASP A 476 12.09 -27.44 0.42
CA ASP A 476 13.09 -28.38 -0.11
C ASP A 476 12.88 -28.72 -1.58
N SER A 477 12.12 -27.91 -2.30
CA SER A 477 11.80 -28.15 -3.70
C SER A 477 11.57 -26.85 -4.45
N GLU A 478 11.96 -26.85 -5.73
CA GLU A 478 11.54 -25.84 -6.69
C GLU A 478 10.16 -26.23 -7.22
N ILE A 479 9.13 -25.50 -6.81
CA ILE A 479 7.75 -25.77 -7.19
C ILE A 479 7.15 -24.58 -7.94
N SER A 480 6.40 -24.87 -9.00
CA SER A 480 5.71 -23.85 -9.79
C SER A 480 4.36 -23.45 -9.23
N GLY A 481 3.89 -22.27 -9.61
CA GLY A 481 2.53 -21.84 -9.28
C GLY A 481 1.46 -22.79 -9.80
N ASN A 482 1.65 -23.36 -11.00
CA ASN A 482 0.76 -24.38 -11.55
C ASN A 482 0.69 -25.63 -10.65
N GLN A 483 1.83 -26.09 -10.11
CA GLN A 483 1.85 -27.23 -9.20
C GLN A 483 1.17 -26.90 -7.86
N ILE A 484 1.29 -25.67 -7.36
CA ILE A 484 0.55 -25.22 -6.16
C ILE A 484 -0.97 -25.22 -6.43
N ILE A 485 -1.40 -24.76 -7.60
CA ILE A 485 -2.81 -24.82 -8.01
C ILE A 485 -3.30 -26.26 -8.02
N ASP A 486 -2.52 -27.21 -8.56
CA ASP A 486 -2.87 -28.63 -8.59
C ASP A 486 -2.95 -29.23 -7.18
N LEU A 487 -2.07 -28.83 -6.26
CA LEU A 487 -2.10 -29.27 -4.86
C LEU A 487 -3.39 -28.82 -4.15
N ILE A 488 -3.79 -27.55 -4.34
CA ILE A 488 -5.02 -27.03 -3.72
C ILE A 488 -6.24 -27.70 -4.36
N LYS A 489 -6.30 -27.82 -5.70
CA LYS A 489 -7.43 -28.46 -6.41
C LYS A 489 -7.60 -29.93 -6.06
N SER A 490 -6.52 -30.65 -5.78
CA SER A 490 -6.55 -32.06 -5.40
C SER A 490 -6.85 -32.30 -3.91
N GLY A 491 -7.03 -31.23 -3.11
CA GLY A 491 -7.28 -31.34 -1.68
C GLY A 491 -6.06 -31.84 -0.90
N GLN A 492 -4.86 -31.67 -1.44
CA GLN A 492 -3.60 -32.09 -0.81
C GLN A 492 -3.01 -31.02 0.10
N THR A 493 -3.69 -29.87 0.23
CA THR A 493 -3.33 -28.80 1.17
C THR A 493 -4.08 -28.94 2.50
N PRO A 494 -3.49 -28.50 3.62
CA PRO A 494 -4.07 -28.66 4.96
C PRO A 494 -5.18 -27.64 5.29
N PHE A 495 -5.55 -26.77 4.35
CA PHE A 495 -6.63 -25.79 4.50
C PHE A 495 -7.67 -25.95 3.39
N GLU A 496 -8.91 -25.57 3.69
CA GLU A 496 -10.01 -25.53 2.73
C GLU A 496 -9.97 -24.21 1.94
N TYR A 497 -10.12 -24.31 0.63
CA TYR A 497 -10.13 -23.16 -0.27
C TYR A 497 -11.56 -22.91 -0.79
N GLU A 498 -12.09 -21.72 -0.51
CA GLU A 498 -13.50 -21.36 -0.79
C GLU A 498 -13.69 -20.34 -1.92
N SER A 499 -12.60 -19.83 -2.52
CA SER A 499 -12.67 -18.75 -3.53
C SER A 499 -12.84 -19.30 -4.95
N ASN A 500 -13.33 -18.43 -5.86
CA ASN A 500 -13.68 -18.80 -7.22
C ASN A 500 -12.52 -18.63 -8.23
N ASP A 501 -11.40 -17.96 -7.87
CA ASP A 501 -10.26 -17.74 -8.79
C ASP A 501 -8.92 -18.13 -8.16
N ILE A 502 -8.66 -19.43 -8.15
CA ILE A 502 -7.45 -20.03 -7.58
C ILE A 502 -6.18 -19.57 -8.30
N GLU A 503 -6.26 -19.27 -9.60
CA GLU A 503 -5.09 -18.81 -10.35
C GLU A 503 -4.69 -17.41 -9.91
N GLU A 504 -5.66 -16.52 -9.75
CA GLU A 504 -5.44 -15.17 -9.24
C GLU A 504 -4.91 -15.20 -7.80
N ASP A 505 -5.51 -16.01 -6.93
CA ASP A 505 -5.12 -16.09 -5.53
C ASP A 505 -3.70 -16.69 -5.35
N VAL A 506 -3.36 -17.77 -6.09
CA VAL A 506 -2.00 -18.33 -6.09
C VAL A 506 -0.99 -17.35 -6.67
N PHE A 507 -1.35 -16.67 -7.77
CA PHE A 507 -0.48 -15.66 -8.36
C PHE A 507 -0.21 -14.51 -7.37
N TYR A 508 -1.26 -14.02 -6.68
CA TYR A 508 -1.14 -12.99 -5.65
C TYR A 508 -0.24 -13.46 -4.49
N PHE A 509 -0.45 -14.67 -4.00
CA PHE A 509 0.39 -15.27 -2.97
C PHE A 509 1.87 -15.29 -3.37
N LEU A 510 2.17 -15.75 -4.59
CA LEU A 510 3.54 -15.83 -5.11
C LEU A 510 4.16 -14.44 -5.29
N ILE A 511 3.41 -13.47 -5.82
CA ILE A 511 3.87 -12.08 -5.95
C ILE A 511 4.18 -11.48 -4.59
N GLN A 512 3.30 -11.62 -3.60
CA GLN A 512 3.55 -11.05 -2.27
C GLN A 512 4.79 -11.67 -1.62
N ASN A 513 4.94 -12.99 -1.72
CA ASN A 513 6.05 -13.69 -1.10
C ASN A 513 7.38 -13.55 -1.84
N SER A 514 7.38 -13.32 -3.16
CA SER A 514 8.61 -13.04 -3.92
C SER A 514 8.98 -11.56 -3.94
N LEU A 515 7.99 -10.68 -4.07
CA LEU A 515 8.18 -9.25 -4.35
C LEU A 515 7.87 -8.31 -3.20
N TYR A 516 7.23 -8.73 -2.12
CA TYR A 516 7.04 -7.84 -0.97
C TYR A 516 7.86 -8.34 0.20
N TYR A 517 7.60 -9.57 0.60
CA TYR A 517 8.22 -10.19 1.75
C TYR A 517 9.61 -10.78 1.47
N SER A 518 9.93 -11.10 0.21
CA SER A 518 11.14 -11.84 -0.17
C SER A 518 11.31 -13.17 0.58
N HIS A 519 10.20 -13.85 0.87
CA HIS A 519 10.22 -15.21 1.40
C HIS A 519 10.57 -16.22 0.29
N LEU A 520 10.26 -15.92 -0.97
CA LEU A 520 10.48 -16.80 -2.11
C LEU A 520 11.47 -16.20 -3.11
N ASN A 521 12.40 -17.03 -3.58
CA ASN A 521 13.21 -16.77 -4.76
C ASN A 521 12.44 -17.21 -6.02
N VAL A 522 12.52 -16.42 -7.08
CA VAL A 522 12.08 -16.85 -8.42
C VAL A 522 13.23 -17.57 -9.09
N CYS A 523 13.07 -18.86 -9.35
CA CYS A 523 14.11 -19.68 -9.96
C CYS A 523 14.07 -19.52 -11.49
N ASN A 524 15.24 -19.49 -12.11
CA ASN A 524 15.35 -19.48 -13.57
C ASN A 524 14.99 -20.87 -14.10
N GLY A 525 13.73 -21.04 -14.49
CA GLY A 525 13.30 -22.11 -15.39
C GLY A 525 14.00 -22.06 -16.73
#